data_AF-A0A1X2GCL5-F1
#
_entry.id   AF-A0A1X2GCL5-F1
#
_cell.length_a   1.000
_cell.length_b   1.000
_cell.length_c   1.000
_cell.angle_alpha   90.00
_cell.angle_beta   90.00
_cell.angle_gamma   90.00
#
_symmetry.space_group_name_H-M   'P 1'
#
loop_
_entity.id
_entity.type
_entity.pdbx_description
1 polymer ?
#
loop_
_entity_poly.entity_id
_entity_poly.type
_entity_poly.pdbx_seq_one_letter_code
_entity_poly.pdbx_strand_id
1 'polypeptide(L)'
;MVSKALFEVPAGTYATADAEWCEGHGDCLYLPNIGIQHSLPSILVEVQSIVNATFMARPIRNCQQVQTLYQVAKEEYEKHHDIEQTTDKRW
;
A
#
# COMPACT_ATOMS: atom_id res chain seq x y z
N MET A 1 -19.35 -3.48 -2.18
CA MET A 1 -18.05 -3.68 -1.49
C MET A 1 -17.47 -2.30 -1.22
N VAL A 2 -17.12 -2.02 0.04
CA VAL A 2 -16.65 -0.71 0.53
C VAL A 2 -15.47 -0.16 -0.29
N SER A 3 -14.53 -1.03 -0.68
CA SER A 3 -13.36 -0.67 -1.51
C SER A 3 -13.68 -0.01 -2.85
N LYS A 4 -14.74 -0.44 -3.55
CA LYS A 4 -15.11 0.12 -4.87
C LYS A 4 -15.62 1.55 -4.77
N ALA A 5 -16.24 1.90 -3.65
CA ALA A 5 -16.77 3.24 -3.40
C ALA A 5 -15.72 4.17 -2.77
N LEU A 6 -14.73 3.63 -2.05
CA LEU A 6 -13.74 4.42 -1.31
C LEU A 6 -12.43 4.66 -2.07
N PHE A 7 -11.99 3.74 -2.92
CA PHE A 7 -10.62 3.78 -3.45
C PHE A 7 -10.52 4.33 -4.88
N GLU A 8 -11.65 4.53 -5.57
CA GLU A 8 -11.70 5.03 -6.95
C GLU A 8 -10.78 4.24 -7.93
N VAL A 9 -10.55 2.95 -7.66
CA VAL A 9 -9.72 2.06 -8.49
C VAL A 9 -10.56 1.05 -9.27
N PRO A 10 -10.04 0.49 -10.38
CA PRO A 10 -10.69 -0.59 -11.11
C PRO A 10 -11.10 -1.78 -10.24
N ALA A 11 -12.14 -2.50 -10.68
CA ALA A 11 -12.54 -3.73 -10.03
C ALA A 11 -11.41 -4.77 -10.09
N GLY A 12 -11.12 -5.42 -8.97
CA GLY A 12 -10.04 -6.40 -8.90
C GLY A 12 -8.65 -5.78 -8.79
N THR A 13 -8.51 -4.48 -8.51
CA THR A 13 -7.21 -3.93 -8.08
C THR A 13 -6.80 -4.48 -6.71
N TYR A 14 -7.76 -4.58 -5.79
CA TYR A 14 -7.55 -5.07 -4.43
C TYR A 14 -8.38 -6.32 -4.14
N ALA A 15 -7.79 -7.23 -3.37
CA ALA A 15 -8.47 -8.35 -2.74
C ALA A 15 -8.58 -8.11 -1.22
N THR A 16 -9.67 -8.56 -0.61
CA THR A 16 -9.77 -8.64 0.85
C THR A 16 -8.85 -9.76 1.32
N ALA A 17 -8.00 -9.46 2.29
CA ALA A 17 -7.19 -10.43 3.01
C ALA A 17 -7.69 -10.55 4.44
N ASP A 18 -7.38 -11.69 5.07
CA ASP A 18 -7.59 -11.84 6.50
C ASP A 18 -6.81 -10.74 7.22
N ALA A 19 -7.51 -9.99 8.05
CA ALA A 19 -6.94 -8.97 8.90
C ALA A 19 -6.59 -9.56 10.28
N GLU A 20 -6.31 -10.87 10.35
CA GLU A 20 -5.75 -11.48 11.54
C GLU A 20 -4.29 -11.07 11.69
N TRP A 21 -4.02 -10.33 12.76
CA TRP A 21 -2.69 -10.03 13.23
C TRP A 21 -2.43 -10.85 14.48
N CYS A 22 -1.16 -11.08 14.79
CA CYS A 22 -0.71 -11.73 16.03
C CYS A 22 -1.26 -11.08 17.31
N GLU A 23 -1.81 -9.88 17.22
CA GLU A 23 -2.25 -9.05 18.33
C GLU A 23 -3.77 -8.75 18.28
N GLY A 24 -4.51 -9.25 17.29
CA GLY A 24 -5.96 -9.06 17.15
C GLY A 24 -6.45 -9.10 15.70
N HIS A 25 -7.77 -8.96 15.50
CA HIS A 25 -8.41 -8.93 14.19
C HIS A 25 -8.78 -7.49 13.81
N GLY A 26 -8.31 -7.01 12.65
CA GLY A 26 -8.78 -5.76 12.05
C GLY A 26 -10.09 -5.97 11.29
N ASP A 27 -10.80 -4.89 10.92
CA ASP A 27 -12.09 -5.07 10.23
C ASP A 27 -11.91 -5.47 8.76
N CYS A 28 -11.03 -4.78 8.04
CA CYS A 28 -10.76 -5.08 6.63
C CYS A 28 -9.31 -4.72 6.28
N LEU A 29 -8.58 -5.68 5.71
CA LEU A 29 -7.31 -5.43 5.04
C LEU A 29 -7.50 -5.66 3.54
N TYR A 30 -7.14 -4.66 2.74
CA TYR A 30 -7.11 -4.76 1.30
C TYR A 30 -5.67 -4.86 0.83
N LEU A 31 -5.32 -5.97 0.20
CA LEU A 31 -4.02 -6.16 -0.44
C LEU A 31 -4.15 -5.94 -1.94
N PRO A 32 -3.21 -5.22 -2.59
CA PRO A 32 -3.19 -5.17 -4.04
C PRO A 32 -2.99 -6.58 -4.59
N ASN A 33 -3.59 -6.86 -5.74
CA ASN A 33 -3.37 -8.14 -6.40
C ASN A 33 -1.88 -8.35 -6.75
N ILE A 34 -1.46 -9.61 -6.80
CA ILE A 34 -0.03 -10.02 -6.91
C ILE A 34 0.75 -9.25 -7.97
N GLY A 35 0.15 -8.98 -9.14
CA GLY A 35 0.81 -8.27 -10.23
C GLY A 35 1.11 -6.79 -9.97
N ILE A 36 0.54 -6.18 -8.93
CA ILE A 36 0.66 -4.75 -8.61
C ILE A 36 0.99 -4.50 -7.13
N GLN A 37 1.31 -5.54 -6.37
CA GLN A 37 1.62 -5.45 -4.93
C GLN A 37 2.83 -4.56 -4.61
N HIS A 38 3.71 -4.35 -5.59
CA HIS A 38 4.89 -3.50 -5.46
C HIS A 38 4.64 -2.05 -5.87
N SER A 39 3.50 -1.77 -6.50
CA SER A 39 3.18 -0.45 -7.05
C SER A 39 2.11 0.28 -6.23
N LEU A 40 1.25 -0.47 -5.54
CA LEU A 40 0.16 0.08 -4.74
C LEU A 40 0.31 -0.30 -3.27
N PRO A 41 -0.06 0.59 -2.34
CA PRO A 41 -0.03 0.29 -0.92
C PRO A 41 -1.16 -0.66 -0.52
N SER A 42 -0.96 -1.41 0.55
CA SER A 42 -2.06 -2.08 1.27
C SER A 42 -2.92 -1.03 1.99
N ILE A 43 -4.22 -1.31 2.10
CA ILE A 43 -5.17 -0.40 2.75
C ILE A 43 -5.78 -1.12 3.95
N LEU A 44 -5.49 -0.60 5.15
CA LEU A 44 -6.07 -1.06 6.40
C LEU A 44 -7.26 -0.18 6.76
N VAL A 45 -8.43 -0.79 6.97
CA VAL A 45 -9.61 -0.13 7.53
C VAL A 45 -9.92 -0.78 8.86
N GLU A 46 -9.94 0.01 9.93
CA GLU A 46 -10.17 -0.47 11.28
C GLU A 46 -11.01 0.52 12.10
N VAL A 47 -11.99 -0.01 12.83
CA VAL A 47 -12.99 0.66 13.66
C VAL A 47 -13.02 -0.08 15.00
N GLN A 48 -12.35 0.49 16.00
CA GLN A 48 -12.33 -0.09 17.35
C GLN A 48 -13.09 0.78 18.34
N SER A 49 -13.78 0.13 19.29
CA SER A 49 -14.40 0.82 20.43
C SER A 49 -13.38 1.25 21.49
N ILE A 50 -12.20 0.61 21.51
CA ILE A 50 -11.10 0.90 22.43
C ILE A 50 -9.83 1.16 21.63
N VAL A 51 -9.27 2.35 21.79
CA VAL A 51 -7.99 2.75 21.19
C VAL A 51 -6.88 2.46 22.21
N ASN A 52 -6.19 1.34 22.03
CA ASN A 52 -5.06 0.91 22.88
C ASN A 52 -3.74 0.87 22.10
N ALA A 53 -2.63 0.58 22.78
CA ALA A 53 -1.30 0.56 22.16
C ALA A 53 -1.21 -0.43 20.98
N THR A 54 -1.81 -1.61 21.13
CA THR A 54 -1.89 -2.63 20.08
C THR A 54 -2.65 -2.15 18.85
N PHE A 55 -3.80 -1.49 19.05
CA PHE A 55 -4.53 -0.86 17.96
C PHE A 55 -3.67 0.22 17.29
N MET A 56 -3.01 1.10 18.05
CA MET A 56 -2.19 2.17 17.46
C MET A 56 -0.94 1.66 16.73
N ALA A 57 -0.39 0.51 17.13
CA ALA A 57 0.78 -0.08 16.48
C ALA A 57 0.51 -0.50 15.02
N ARG A 58 -0.71 -0.96 14.72
CA ARG A 58 -1.12 -1.45 13.40
C ARG A 58 -1.16 -0.37 12.30
N PRO A 59 -1.85 0.78 12.46
CA PRO A 59 -1.80 1.86 11.48
C PRO A 59 -0.40 2.46 11.36
N ILE A 60 0.37 2.54 12.45
CA ILE A 60 1.78 2.98 12.39
C ILE A 60 2.59 2.04 11.48
N ARG A 61 2.46 0.73 11.67
CA ARG A 61 3.14 -0.27 10.82
C ARG A 61 2.71 -0.15 9.35
N ASN A 62 1.42 0.03 9.11
CA ASN A 62 0.91 0.24 7.75
C ASN A 62 1.52 1.50 7.12
N CYS A 63 1.54 2.63 7.83
CA CYS A 63 2.18 3.87 7.37
C CYS A 63 3.67 3.66 7.02
N GLN A 64 4.41 2.91 7.84
CA GLN A 64 5.81 2.59 7.57
C GLN A 64 5.96 1.79 6.27
N GLN A 65 5.10 0.80 6.03
CA GLN A 65 5.11 0.02 4.79
C GLN A 65 4.81 0.89 3.56
N VAL A 66 3.83 1.79 3.65
CA VAL A 66 3.50 2.74 2.59
C VAL A 66 4.70 3.65 2.30
N GLN A 67 5.38 4.15 3.33
CA GLN A 67 6.58 4.97 3.17
C GLN A 67 7.71 4.21 2.46
N THR A 68 7.93 2.94 2.82
CA THR A 68 8.92 2.09 2.13
C THR A 68 8.59 1.92 0.65
N LEU A 69 7.32 1.64 0.32
CA LEU A 69 6.88 1.50 -1.08
C LEU A 69 7.09 2.79 -1.87
N TYR A 70 6.76 3.95 -1.29
CA TYR A 70 7.00 5.24 -1.93
C TYR A 70 8.48 5.47 -2.23
N GLN A 71 9.37 5.14 -1.29
CA GLN A 71 10.80 5.31 -1.48
C GLN A 71 11.34 4.42 -2.61
N VAL A 72 10.88 3.17 -2.70
CA VAL A 72 11.23 2.25 -3.80
C VAL A 72 10.73 2.79 -5.14
N ALA A 73 9.46 3.20 -5.22
CA ALA A 73 8.89 3.74 -6.45
C ALA A 73 9.61 5.01 -6.92
N LYS A 74 10.01 5.87 -5.98
CA LYS A 74 10.80 7.07 -6.27
C LYS A 74 12.17 6.73 -6.85
N GLU A 75 12.88 5.77 -6.27
CA GLU A 75 14.20 5.34 -6.74
C GLU A 75 14.14 4.71 -8.14
N GLU A 76 13.10 3.92 -8.43
CA GLU A 76 12.87 3.37 -9.77
C GLU A 76 12.60 4.47 -10.80
N TYR A 77 11.74 5.44 -10.46
CA TYR A 77 11.47 6.59 -11.32
C TYR A 77 12.73 7.38 -11.64
N GLU A 78 13.55 7.70 -10.63
CA GLU A 78 14.79 8.45 -10.80
C GLU A 78 15.79 7.70 -11.70
N LYS A 79 15.95 6.39 -11.52
CA LYS A 79 16.81 5.55 -12.39
C LYS A 79 16.37 5.58 -13.85
N HIS A 80 15.07 5.43 -14.11
CA HIS A 80 14.55 5.43 -15.48
C HIS A 80 14.63 6.82 -16.12
N HIS A 81 14.42 7.88 -15.35
CA HIS A 81 14.54 9.25 -15.85
C HIS A 81 15.98 9.64 -16.23
N ASP A 82 16.97 9.20 -15.45
CA ASP A 82 18.39 9.42 -15.78
C ASP A 82 18.84 8.66 -17.04
N ILE A 83 18.29 7.46 -17.28
CA ILE A 83 18.57 6.68 -18.49
C ILE A 83 18.03 7.39 -19.73
N GLU A 84 16.78 7.86 -19.70
CA GLU A 84 16.18 8.58 -20.83
C GLU A 84 16.96 9.85 -21.18
N GLN A 85 17.37 10.64 -20.19
CA GLN A 85 18.18 11.85 -20.40
C GLN A 85 19.59 11.57 -20.92
N THR A 86 20.19 10.42 -20.62
CA THR A 86 21.51 10.05 -21.13
C THR A 86 21.46 9.46 -22.55
N THR A 87 20.36 8.81 -22.93
CA THR A 87 20.14 8.36 -24.31
C THR A 87 19.83 9.50 -25.29
N ASP A 88 19.13 10.55 -24.85
CA ASP A 88 18.77 11.69 -25.71
C ASP A 88 19.97 12.61 -26.01
N LYS A 89 21.00 12.60 -25.16
CA LYS A 89 22.26 13.36 -25.35
C LYS A 89 23.31 12.64 -26.20
N ARG A 90 23.00 11.47 -26.76
CA ARG A 90 23.97 10.61 -27.46
C ARG A 90 23.93 10.73 -28.99
N TRP A 91 23.18 11.69 -29.53
CA TRP A 91 23.11 12.00 -30.96
C TRP A 91 23.43 13.47 -31.23
#